data_AF-A0ABD7MQU9-F1
#
_entry.id   AF-A0ABD7MQU9-F1
#
_cell.length_a   1.000
_cell.length_b   1.000
_cell.length_c   1.000
_cell.angle_alpha   90.00
_cell.angle_beta   90.00
_cell.angle_gamma   90.00
#
_symmetry.space_group_name_H-M   'P 1'
#
loop_
_entity.id
_entity.type
_entity.pdbx_description
1 polymer ?
#
loop_
_entity_poly.entity_id
_entity_poly.type
_entity_poly.pdbx_seq_one_letter_code
_entity_poly.pdbx_strand_id
1 'polypeptide(L)'
;MTTSMVSKPQKLHLPSSFSNVPVRTVSLHLTRSPNNSETLSYEMFSPYFDRAPAVIALSSGLSASLRCNGQLLRQGSLHSLGKTTRQLWNDAATNLMETARTPRGIAIHTRELSRLVQQPTVGLHIAAGKGPASSWLAHPRTFTLIHQYISTQFNEEPVFFCPTSKILIAVPFSQKCPKLATWLTTFEHPLEQGGVLYSSGFPAHINHFTA
;
A
#
# COMPACT_ATOMS: atom_id res chain seq x y z
N MET A 1 -21.63 -19.67 -47.79
CA MET A 1 -20.79 -20.80 -47.33
C MET A 1 -19.76 -20.22 -46.37
N THR A 2 -19.88 -20.59 -45.10
CA THR A 2 -19.17 -19.98 -43.97
C THR A 2 -18.21 -21.02 -43.42
N THR A 3 -16.89 -20.75 -43.42
CA THR A 3 -15.90 -21.66 -42.84
C THR A 3 -15.00 -20.92 -41.86
N SER A 4 -15.41 -21.07 -40.60
CA SER A 4 -14.67 -21.14 -39.34
C SER A 4 -13.14 -21.01 -39.40
N MET A 5 -12.59 -19.98 -38.74
CA MET A 5 -11.21 -19.98 -38.25
C MET A 5 -11.21 -20.39 -36.78
N VAL A 6 -10.83 -21.64 -36.51
CA VAL A 6 -10.56 -22.15 -35.16
C VAL A 6 -9.19 -21.64 -34.72
N SER A 7 -9.16 -20.63 -33.87
CA SER A 7 -7.94 -20.21 -33.18
C SER A 7 -7.59 -21.23 -32.09
N LYS A 8 -6.45 -21.93 -32.27
CA LYS A 8 -5.86 -22.81 -31.25
C LYS A 8 -5.60 -22.01 -29.95
N PRO A 9 -5.88 -22.56 -28.76
CA PRO A 9 -5.46 -21.95 -27.51
C PRO A 9 -3.94 -22.01 -27.41
N GLN A 10 -3.29 -20.85 -27.44
CA GLN A 10 -1.88 -20.71 -27.06
C GLN A 10 -1.76 -21.07 -25.57
N LYS A 11 -1.04 -22.17 -25.28
CA LYS A 11 -0.55 -22.46 -23.92
C LYS A 11 0.31 -21.28 -23.47
N LEU A 12 -0.21 -20.49 -22.54
CA LEU A 12 0.59 -19.55 -21.76
C LEU A 12 1.64 -20.35 -21.00
N HIS A 13 2.91 -20.19 -21.38
CA HIS A 13 4.03 -20.64 -20.58
C HIS A 13 4.05 -19.83 -19.28
N LEU A 14 3.54 -20.40 -18.18
CA LEU A 14 3.83 -19.91 -16.84
C LEU A 14 5.32 -20.16 -16.54
N PRO A 15 6.07 -19.18 -15.99
CA PRO A 15 7.37 -19.47 -15.43
C PRO A 15 7.22 -20.46 -14.26
N SER A 16 7.91 -21.58 -14.37
CA SER A 16 7.85 -22.77 -13.51
C SER A 16 8.52 -22.60 -12.13
N SER A 17 8.57 -21.40 -11.57
CA SER A 17 9.46 -21.06 -10.44
C SER A 17 8.76 -20.76 -9.11
N PHE A 18 7.47 -21.05 -8.94
CA PHE A 18 6.74 -20.75 -7.70
C PHE A 18 6.54 -21.92 -6.73
N SER A 19 7.07 -23.12 -7.02
CA SER A 19 7.07 -24.23 -6.06
C SER A 19 8.14 -23.99 -4.99
N ASN A 20 7.71 -23.78 -3.74
CA ASN A 20 8.52 -23.42 -2.56
C ASN A 20 9.05 -21.98 -2.49
N VAL A 21 8.15 -21.01 -2.65
CA VAL A 21 8.45 -19.62 -2.28
C VAL A 21 8.49 -19.49 -0.75
N PRO A 22 9.65 -19.16 -0.12
CA PRO A 22 9.69 -18.93 1.32
C PRO A 22 8.83 -17.70 1.65
N VAL A 23 8.13 -17.75 2.79
CA VAL A 23 7.16 -16.72 3.24
C VAL A 23 7.72 -15.29 3.14
N ARG A 24 9.04 -15.11 3.28
CA ARG A 24 9.75 -13.81 3.27
C ARG A 24 9.77 -13.05 1.94
N THR A 25 9.23 -13.58 0.85
CA THR A 25 9.27 -12.95 -0.48
C THR A 25 8.03 -12.11 -0.80
N VAL A 26 6.97 -12.25 0.00
CA VAL A 26 5.69 -11.58 -0.23
C VAL A 26 5.71 -10.22 0.46
N SER A 27 5.45 -9.17 -0.30
CA SER A 27 5.39 -7.79 0.19
C SER A 27 4.05 -7.13 -0.11
N LEU A 28 3.71 -6.17 0.74
CA LEU A 28 2.51 -5.37 0.64
C LEU A 28 2.84 -4.01 0.07
N HIS A 29 2.01 -3.49 -0.82
CA HIS A 29 2.16 -2.15 -1.38
C HIS A 29 0.83 -1.41 -1.33
N LEU A 30 0.81 -0.25 -0.67
CA LEU A 30 -0.33 0.67 -0.74
C LEU A 30 -0.42 1.21 -2.16
N THR A 31 -1.58 1.07 -2.77
CA THR A 31 -1.88 1.52 -4.13
C THR A 31 -3.16 2.30 -4.13
N ARG A 32 -3.28 3.27 -5.05
CA ARG A 32 -4.55 3.91 -5.31
C ARG A 32 -5.55 2.83 -5.72
N SER A 33 -6.71 2.82 -5.08
CA SER A 33 -7.82 2.03 -5.58
C SER A 33 -8.13 2.57 -6.97
N PRO A 34 -8.11 1.72 -8.00
CA PRO A 34 -8.50 2.16 -9.33
C PRO A 34 -9.91 2.73 -9.21
N ASN A 35 -10.07 3.99 -9.59
CA ASN A 35 -11.39 4.60 -9.75
C ASN A 35 -12.09 3.83 -10.86
N ASN A 36 -12.74 2.72 -10.51
CA ASN A 36 -13.68 1.96 -11.31
C ASN A 36 -13.34 1.92 -12.81
N SER A 37 -12.07 1.65 -13.16
CA SER A 37 -11.69 1.52 -14.56
C SER A 37 -12.28 0.21 -15.02
N GLU A 38 -13.19 0.27 -16.00
CA GLU A 38 -13.92 -0.84 -16.61
C GLU A 38 -13.07 -2.10 -16.85
N THR A 39 -11.76 -1.94 -16.99
CA THR A 39 -10.76 -3.01 -17.12
C THR A 39 -10.67 -3.96 -15.90
N LEU A 40 -10.75 -3.47 -14.67
CA LEU A 40 -10.67 -4.31 -13.47
C LEU A 40 -12.01 -4.96 -13.14
N SER A 41 -13.12 -4.24 -13.33
CA SER A 41 -14.44 -4.86 -13.27
C SER A 41 -14.59 -5.90 -14.38
N TYR A 42 -14.11 -5.61 -15.59
CA TYR A 42 -14.08 -6.60 -16.66
C TYR A 42 -13.25 -7.82 -16.25
N GLU A 43 -11.97 -7.69 -15.93
CA GLU A 43 -11.14 -8.85 -15.53
C GLU A 43 -11.71 -9.60 -14.32
N MET A 44 -12.24 -8.90 -13.29
CA MET A 44 -12.80 -9.54 -12.10
C MET A 44 -14.11 -10.31 -12.36
N PHE A 45 -14.88 -9.92 -13.37
CA PHE A 45 -16.16 -10.54 -13.74
C PHE A 45 -16.11 -11.27 -15.09
N SER A 46 -14.92 -11.55 -15.61
CA SER A 46 -14.65 -12.14 -16.93
C SER A 46 -13.93 -13.49 -16.81
N PRO A 47 -13.90 -14.32 -17.88
CA PRO A 47 -12.96 -15.44 -18.01
C PRO A 47 -11.48 -15.09 -17.74
N TYR A 48 -11.09 -13.81 -17.66
CA TYR A 48 -9.74 -13.35 -17.34
C TYR A 48 -9.48 -13.05 -15.86
N PHE A 49 -10.32 -13.57 -14.95
CA PHE A 49 -10.13 -13.41 -13.51
C PHE A 49 -8.73 -13.81 -13.04
N ASP A 50 -8.14 -14.84 -13.67
CA ASP A 50 -6.77 -15.29 -13.42
C ASP A 50 -5.71 -14.19 -13.62
N ARG A 51 -5.99 -13.22 -14.49
CA ARG A 51 -5.12 -12.07 -14.77
C ARG A 51 -5.36 -10.91 -13.81
N ALA A 52 -6.51 -10.84 -13.14
CA ALA A 52 -6.80 -9.74 -12.24
C ALA A 52 -5.73 -9.64 -11.13
N PRO A 53 -5.31 -8.43 -10.72
CA PRO A 53 -4.40 -8.26 -9.59
C PRO A 53 -4.94 -8.86 -8.28
N ALA A 54 -4.05 -9.44 -7.47
CA ALA A 54 -4.34 -9.86 -6.12
C ALA A 54 -4.28 -8.64 -5.19
N VAL A 55 -5.45 -8.01 -5.00
CA VAL A 55 -5.62 -6.77 -4.22
C VAL A 55 -6.68 -6.94 -3.13
N ILE A 56 -6.57 -6.14 -2.08
CA ILE A 56 -7.56 -5.99 -1.02
C ILE A 56 -7.95 -4.53 -0.94
N ALA A 57 -9.25 -4.23 -1.08
CA ALA A 57 -9.77 -2.89 -0.87
C ALA A 57 -9.59 -2.49 0.60
N LEU A 58 -9.07 -1.28 0.84
CA LEU A 58 -8.86 -0.74 2.18
C LEU A 58 -9.82 0.42 2.47
N SER A 59 -10.09 1.23 1.45
CA SER A 59 -11.02 2.35 1.47
C SER A 59 -11.55 2.61 0.05
N SER A 60 -12.38 3.64 -0.13
CA SER A 60 -12.84 4.05 -1.46
C SER A 60 -11.69 4.42 -2.40
N GLY A 61 -10.62 5.02 -1.87
CA GLY A 61 -9.48 5.53 -2.64
C GLY A 61 -8.22 4.69 -2.57
N LEU A 62 -8.14 3.71 -1.67
CA LEU A 62 -6.91 2.94 -1.42
C LEU A 62 -7.15 1.42 -1.40
N SER A 63 -6.19 0.70 -1.97
CA SER A 63 -6.12 -0.76 -1.96
C SER A 63 -4.73 -1.21 -1.55
N ALA A 64 -4.65 -2.43 -1.00
CA ALA A 64 -3.40 -3.12 -0.76
C ALA A 64 -3.13 -4.11 -1.89
N SER A 65 -2.03 -3.90 -2.62
CA SER A 65 -1.56 -4.85 -3.64
C SER A 65 -0.52 -5.80 -3.07
N LEU A 66 -0.62 -7.07 -3.46
CA LEU A 66 0.33 -8.11 -3.07
C LEU A 66 1.39 -8.29 -4.14
N ARG A 67 2.65 -8.41 -3.72
CA ARG A 67 3.78 -8.70 -4.61
C ARG A 67 4.57 -9.87 -4.09
N CYS A 68 5.18 -10.63 -4.99
CA CYS A 68 6.13 -11.70 -4.65
C CYS A 68 7.42 -11.43 -5.42
N ASN A 69 8.56 -11.37 -4.71
CA ASN A 69 9.86 -11.01 -5.30
C ASN A 69 9.80 -9.71 -6.13
N GLY A 70 9.00 -8.74 -5.68
CA GLY A 70 8.80 -7.46 -6.38
C GLY A 70 7.84 -7.52 -7.58
N GLN A 71 7.33 -8.68 -7.99
CA GLN A 71 6.33 -8.78 -9.06
C GLN A 71 4.91 -8.75 -8.50
N LEU A 72 4.01 -8.03 -9.17
CA LEU A 72 2.58 -7.97 -8.79
C LEU A 72 1.97 -9.37 -8.90
N LEU A 73 1.37 -9.86 -7.81
CA LEU A 73 0.63 -11.11 -7.83
C LEU A 73 -0.72 -10.90 -8.53
N ARG A 74 -1.11 -11.91 -9.31
CA ARG A 74 -2.42 -12.00 -9.97
C ARG A 74 -3.21 -13.17 -9.38
N GLN A 75 -4.53 -13.17 -9.52
CA GLN A 75 -5.39 -14.20 -8.92
C GLN A 75 -5.01 -15.61 -9.37
N GLY A 76 -4.64 -15.80 -10.63
CA GLY A 76 -4.21 -17.11 -11.16
C GLY A 76 -2.93 -17.63 -10.51
N SER A 77 -2.05 -16.73 -10.04
CA SER A 77 -0.82 -17.11 -9.33
C SER A 77 -1.07 -17.60 -7.91
N LEU A 78 -2.22 -17.27 -7.31
CA LEU A 78 -2.56 -17.67 -5.94
C LEU A 78 -2.75 -19.18 -5.81
N HIS A 79 -3.33 -19.81 -6.84
CA HIS A 79 -3.52 -21.26 -6.88
C HIS A 79 -2.18 -22.00 -6.78
N SER A 80 -1.18 -21.56 -7.54
CA SER A 80 0.17 -22.14 -7.51
C SER A 80 0.88 -21.98 -6.16
N LEU A 81 0.50 -20.97 -5.37
CA LEU A 81 1.03 -20.73 -4.03
C LEU A 81 0.26 -21.49 -2.93
N GLY A 82 -0.88 -22.11 -3.26
CA GLY A 82 -1.74 -22.79 -2.29
C GLY A 82 -2.26 -21.87 -1.18
N LYS A 83 -2.31 -20.55 -1.42
CA LYS A 83 -2.69 -19.54 -0.43
C LYS A 83 -3.76 -18.60 -0.97
N THR A 84 -4.67 -18.22 -0.09
CA THR A 84 -5.66 -17.17 -0.37
C THR A 84 -5.03 -15.78 -0.32
N THR A 85 -5.64 -14.79 -0.97
CA THR A 85 -5.26 -13.37 -0.90
C THR A 85 -5.13 -12.89 0.55
N ARG A 86 -6.08 -13.29 1.41
CA ARG A 86 -6.08 -12.90 2.83
C ARG A 86 -4.90 -13.49 3.61
N GLN A 87 -4.54 -14.75 3.35
CA GLN A 87 -3.37 -15.36 3.98
C GLN A 87 -2.09 -14.64 3.54
N LEU A 88 -1.93 -14.37 2.25
CA LEU A 88 -0.78 -13.63 1.74
C LEU A 88 -0.72 -12.19 2.26
N TRP A 89 -1.86 -11.56 2.49
CA TRP A 89 -1.94 -10.23 3.11
C TRP A 89 -1.42 -10.23 4.55
N ASN A 90 -1.84 -11.21 5.34
CA ASN A 90 -1.36 -11.40 6.71
C ASN A 90 0.15 -11.75 6.74
N ASP A 91 0.60 -12.59 5.81
CA ASP A 91 2.01 -12.96 5.67
C ASP A 91 2.86 -11.74 5.29
N ALA A 92 2.41 -10.94 4.32
CA ALA A 92 3.10 -9.72 3.89
C ALA A 92 3.22 -8.69 5.02
N ALA A 93 2.19 -8.53 5.84
CA ALA A 93 2.24 -7.66 7.02
C ALA A 93 3.22 -8.19 8.06
N THR A 94 3.24 -9.51 8.28
CA THR A 94 4.21 -10.16 9.17
C THR A 94 5.63 -9.94 8.68
N ASN A 95 5.89 -10.16 7.38
CA ASN A 95 7.19 -9.89 6.77
C ASN A 95 7.64 -8.44 6.93
N LEU A 96 6.74 -7.48 6.70
CA LEU A 96 7.04 -6.05 6.87
C LEU A 96 7.50 -5.77 8.32
N MET A 97 6.76 -6.27 9.31
CA MET A 97 7.14 -6.13 10.72
C MET A 97 8.48 -6.80 11.04
N GLU A 98 8.74 -8.01 10.52
CA GLU A 98 10.04 -8.68 10.70
C GLU A 98 11.19 -7.87 10.11
N THR A 99 10.99 -7.16 9.00
CA THR A 99 12.06 -6.32 8.41
C THR A 99 12.43 -5.12 9.27
N ALA A 100 11.53 -4.67 10.15
CA ALA A 100 11.73 -3.59 11.10
C ALA A 100 12.07 -4.08 12.51
N ARG A 101 12.09 -5.40 12.74
CA ARG A 101 12.28 -5.96 14.07
C ARG A 101 13.73 -5.80 14.53
N THR A 102 13.87 -5.40 15.78
CA THR A 102 15.12 -5.35 16.54
C THR A 102 14.94 -6.12 17.84
N PRO A 103 16.02 -6.41 18.60
CA PRO A 103 15.90 -7.01 19.93
C PRO A 103 15.03 -6.21 20.92
N ARG A 104 14.80 -4.92 20.66
CA ARG A 104 13.99 -4.01 21.50
C ARG A 104 12.56 -3.80 20.99
N GLY A 105 12.16 -4.49 19.91
CA GLY A 105 10.85 -4.32 19.27
C GLY A 105 10.95 -3.80 17.84
N ILE A 106 9.89 -3.14 17.36
CA ILE A 106 9.83 -2.60 15.99
C ILE A 106 10.53 -1.24 15.92
N ALA A 107 11.55 -1.11 15.07
CA ALA A 107 12.23 0.15 14.82
C ALA A 107 11.43 1.02 13.84
N ILE A 108 10.92 2.14 14.35
CA ILE A 108 10.31 3.21 13.57
C ILE A 108 11.24 4.42 13.68
N HIS A 109 11.77 4.85 12.55
CA HIS A 109 12.63 6.01 12.47
C HIS A 109 11.82 7.23 12.03
N THR A 110 12.00 8.32 12.75
CA THR A 110 11.39 9.60 12.41
C THR A 110 12.46 10.66 12.26
N ARG A 111 12.17 11.65 11.42
CA ARG A 111 12.94 12.88 11.33
C ARG A 111 12.00 14.04 11.02
N GLU A 112 12.43 15.24 11.38
CA GLU A 112 11.72 16.48 11.07
C GLU A 112 11.35 16.56 9.58
N LEU A 113 10.06 16.83 9.32
CA LEU A 113 9.53 16.97 7.96
C LEU A 113 10.17 18.13 7.20
N SER A 114 10.57 19.18 7.91
CA SER A 114 11.28 20.33 7.34
C SER A 114 12.54 19.94 6.55
N ARG A 115 13.20 18.83 6.90
CA ARG A 115 14.36 18.30 6.16
C ARG A 115 14.00 17.72 4.79
N LEU A 116 12.79 17.19 4.64
CA LEU A 116 12.30 16.64 3.38
C LEU A 116 11.74 17.76 2.48
N VAL A 117 10.97 18.67 3.07
CA VAL A 117 10.30 19.77 2.35
C VAL A 117 11.25 20.95 2.10
N GLN A 118 12.41 20.98 2.76
CA GLN A 118 13.42 22.06 2.70
C GLN A 118 12.88 23.44 3.12
N GLN A 119 11.87 23.45 3.99
CA GLN A 119 11.27 24.66 4.56
C GLN A 119 10.65 24.36 5.94
N PRO A 120 10.47 25.36 6.82
CA PRO A 120 9.85 25.16 8.12
C PRO A 120 8.43 24.58 7.98
N THR A 121 8.28 23.31 8.35
CA THR A 121 7.05 22.52 8.23
C THR A 121 6.96 21.58 9.42
N VAL A 122 5.86 21.66 10.17
CA VAL A 122 5.57 20.79 11.31
C VAL A 122 5.21 19.40 10.80
N GLY A 123 5.77 18.37 11.42
CA GLY A 123 5.46 16.97 11.14
C GLY A 123 6.70 16.09 11.09
N LEU A 124 6.48 14.80 10.86
CA LEU A 124 7.51 13.77 10.83
C LEU A 124 7.52 13.09 9.47
N HIS A 125 8.72 12.91 8.91
CA HIS A 125 8.97 11.93 7.87
C HIS A 125 9.31 10.60 8.54
N ILE A 126 8.59 9.54 8.16
CA ILE A 126 8.61 8.23 8.80
C ILE A 126 9.25 7.20 7.87
N ALA A 127 10.12 6.36 8.43
CA ALA A 127 10.65 5.17 7.79
C ALA A 127 10.68 4.01 8.78
N ALA A 128 10.29 2.81 8.34
CA ALA A 128 10.33 1.61 9.18
C ALA A 128 10.52 0.36 8.32
N GLY A 129 11.49 -0.48 8.69
CA GLY A 129 11.79 -1.73 7.99
C GLY A 129 12.32 -1.54 6.56
N LYS A 130 12.13 -2.59 5.75
CA LYS A 130 12.51 -2.62 4.34
C LYS A 130 11.26 -2.54 3.46
N GLY A 131 11.39 -1.89 2.31
CA GLY A 131 10.30 -1.74 1.33
C GLY A 131 9.70 -0.32 1.33
N PRO A 132 8.54 -0.14 0.67
CA PRO A 132 7.88 1.15 0.63
C PRO A 132 7.35 1.57 2.01
N ALA A 133 7.59 2.82 2.40
CA ALA A 133 7.13 3.33 3.69
C ALA A 133 5.61 3.34 3.81
N SER A 134 4.89 3.63 2.70
CA SER A 134 3.41 3.65 2.70
C SER A 134 2.77 2.28 2.96
N SER A 135 3.52 1.18 2.79
CA SER A 135 3.02 -0.18 3.03
C SER A 135 2.59 -0.43 4.47
N TRP A 136 3.08 0.36 5.42
CA TRP A 136 2.65 0.28 6.81
C TRP A 136 1.17 0.65 6.98
N LEU A 137 0.60 1.48 6.10
CA LEU A 137 -0.81 1.85 6.13
C LEU A 137 -1.72 0.80 5.47
N ALA A 138 -1.15 -0.21 4.80
CA ALA A 138 -1.90 -1.13 3.95
C ALA A 138 -2.45 -2.37 4.69
N HIS A 139 -2.23 -2.48 6.00
CA HIS A 139 -2.74 -3.58 6.82
C HIS A 139 -3.07 -3.12 8.25
N PRO A 140 -4.18 -3.57 8.87
CA PRO A 140 -4.58 -3.17 10.22
C PRO A 140 -3.51 -3.28 11.29
N ARG A 141 -2.83 -4.42 11.35
CA ARG A 141 -1.73 -4.66 12.30
C ARG A 141 -0.57 -3.66 12.17
N THR A 142 -0.11 -3.40 10.95
CA THR A 142 1.04 -2.49 10.72
C THR A 142 0.61 -1.04 10.90
N PHE A 143 -0.60 -0.69 10.47
CA PHE A 143 -1.09 0.68 10.57
C PHE A 143 -1.34 1.04 12.03
N THR A 144 -1.91 0.14 12.83
CA THR A 144 -2.09 0.34 14.27
C THR A 144 -0.75 0.63 14.98
N LEU A 145 0.32 -0.09 14.63
CA LEU A 145 1.65 0.14 15.23
C LEU A 145 2.20 1.53 14.92
N ILE A 146 2.15 1.96 13.65
CA ILE A 146 2.60 3.31 13.27
C ILE A 146 1.70 4.37 13.87
N HIS A 147 0.38 4.19 13.80
CA HIS A 147 -0.60 5.14 14.35
C HIS A 147 -0.36 5.38 15.84
N GLN A 148 -0.26 4.33 16.65
CA GLN A 148 -0.01 4.46 18.08
C GLN A 148 1.33 5.14 18.40
N TYR A 149 2.39 4.74 17.68
CA TYR A 149 3.71 5.34 17.87
C TYR A 149 3.69 6.84 17.58
N ILE A 150 3.14 7.24 16.42
CA ILE A 150 3.12 8.65 16.02
C ILE A 150 2.15 9.46 16.86
N SER A 151 0.99 8.90 17.24
CA SER A 151 0.05 9.56 18.15
C SER A 151 0.71 9.89 19.49
N THR A 152 1.57 8.98 19.99
CA THR A 152 2.34 9.22 21.22
C THR A 152 3.38 10.34 21.03
N GLN A 153 4.01 10.43 19.85
CA GLN A 153 4.98 11.50 19.56
C GLN A 153 4.32 12.88 19.46
N PHE A 154 3.10 12.97 18.93
CA PHE A 154 2.36 14.22 18.82
C PHE A 154 1.48 14.53 20.03
N ASN A 155 1.19 13.54 20.88
CA ASN A 155 0.16 13.60 21.91
C ASN A 155 -1.23 13.98 21.37
N GLU A 156 -1.52 13.60 20.12
CA GLU A 156 -2.81 13.78 19.44
C GLU A 156 -2.92 12.84 18.22
N GLU A 157 -4.08 12.84 17.56
CA GLU A 157 -4.32 12.06 16.34
C GLU A 157 -3.42 12.57 15.18
N PRO A 158 -2.71 11.69 14.45
CA PRO A 158 -1.96 12.07 13.27
C PRO A 158 -2.76 11.98 11.98
N VAL A 159 -2.46 12.87 11.04
CA VAL A 159 -2.86 12.76 9.63
C VAL A 159 -1.65 12.30 8.81
N PHE A 160 -1.80 11.19 8.10
CA PHE A 160 -0.75 10.63 7.25
C PHE A 160 -0.85 11.14 5.82
N PHE A 161 0.30 11.34 5.17
CA PHE A 161 0.41 11.67 3.76
C PHE A 161 1.37 10.72 3.06
N CYS A 162 0.98 10.24 1.89
CA CYS A 162 1.76 9.31 1.06
C CYS A 162 1.88 9.82 -0.38
N PRO A 163 2.65 10.89 -0.66
CA PRO A 163 2.78 11.40 -2.02
C PRO A 163 3.43 10.38 -2.96
N THR A 164 4.24 9.45 -2.44
CA THR A 164 4.72 8.29 -3.20
C THR A 164 4.74 7.07 -2.30
N SER A 165 4.99 5.88 -2.87
CA SER A 165 5.13 4.65 -2.06
C SER A 165 6.30 4.70 -1.07
N LYS A 166 7.32 5.52 -1.34
CA LYS A 166 8.54 5.61 -0.52
C LYS A 166 8.46 6.68 0.56
N ILE A 167 7.52 7.62 0.44
CA ILE A 167 7.42 8.78 1.34
C ILE A 167 6.18 8.58 2.19
N LEU A 168 6.39 8.40 3.49
CA LEU A 168 5.34 8.41 4.50
C LEU A 168 5.60 9.58 5.45
N ILE A 169 4.63 10.47 5.57
CA ILE A 169 4.70 11.65 6.42
C ILE A 169 3.52 11.62 7.37
N ALA A 170 3.69 12.16 8.57
CA ALA A 170 2.59 12.46 9.47
C ALA A 170 2.67 13.90 9.98
N VAL A 171 1.52 14.53 10.15
CA VAL A 171 1.37 15.81 10.85
C VAL A 171 0.34 15.66 11.97
N PRO A 172 0.39 16.48 13.02
CA PRO A 172 -0.66 16.51 14.03
C PRO A 172 -1.99 16.98 13.42
N PHE A 173 -3.13 16.39 13.81
CA PHE A 173 -4.44 16.68 13.24
C PHE A 173 -4.87 18.14 13.47
N SER A 174 -4.54 18.71 14.62
CA SER A 174 -4.81 20.12 14.92
C SER A 174 -4.07 21.09 13.98
N GLN A 175 -2.96 20.66 13.37
CA GLN A 175 -2.07 21.53 12.63
C GLN A 175 -2.47 21.62 11.15
N LYS A 176 -2.80 22.84 10.71
CA LYS A 176 -2.87 23.18 9.29
C LYS A 176 -1.46 23.51 8.78
N CYS A 177 -1.04 22.83 7.72
CA CYS A 177 0.28 23.00 7.09
C CYS A 177 0.13 23.46 5.63
N PRO A 178 -0.15 24.75 5.35
CA PRO A 178 -0.35 25.23 3.97
C PRO A 178 0.89 25.01 3.09
N LYS A 179 2.07 25.16 3.67
CA LYS A 179 3.37 24.85 3.05
C LYS A 179 3.49 23.38 2.62
N LEU A 180 2.96 22.46 3.43
CA LEU A 180 2.90 21.04 3.07
C LEU A 180 1.91 20.84 1.93
N ALA A 181 0.75 21.49 1.95
CA ALA A 181 -0.23 21.41 0.87
C ALA A 181 0.38 21.83 -0.47
N THR A 182 1.07 22.97 -0.52
CA THR A 182 1.80 23.44 -1.73
C THR A 182 2.90 22.49 -2.16
N TRP A 183 3.63 21.87 -1.22
CA TRP A 183 4.64 20.89 -1.58
C TRP A 183 4.03 19.59 -2.13
N LEU A 184 2.88 19.15 -1.59
CA LEU A 184 2.20 17.95 -2.09
C LEU A 184 1.69 18.12 -3.53
N THR A 185 1.40 19.34 -3.99
CA THR A 185 1.00 19.58 -5.39
C THR A 185 2.14 19.42 -6.39
N THR A 186 3.40 19.28 -5.94
CA THR A 186 4.53 19.03 -6.87
C THR A 186 4.59 17.58 -7.34
N PHE A 187 3.77 16.69 -6.80
CA PHE A 187 3.70 15.28 -7.21
C PHE A 187 2.59 15.11 -8.25
N GLU A 188 2.94 14.68 -9.46
CA GLU A 188 1.98 14.50 -10.56
C GLU A 188 0.95 13.41 -10.27
N HIS A 189 1.37 12.34 -9.58
CA HIS A 189 0.56 11.14 -9.34
C HIS A 189 0.68 10.66 -7.89
N PRO A 190 0.16 11.43 -6.91
CA PRO A 190 0.22 11.02 -5.52
C PRO A 190 -0.61 9.75 -5.27
N LEU A 191 -0.18 8.91 -4.32
CA LEU A 191 -0.98 7.72 -3.96
C LEU A 191 -2.34 8.13 -3.36
N GLU A 192 -2.36 9.23 -2.61
CA GLU A 192 -3.55 9.85 -2.04
C GLU A 192 -3.43 11.37 -2.17
N GLN A 193 -4.48 12.03 -2.67
CA GLN A 193 -4.47 13.49 -2.89
C GLN A 193 -4.71 14.25 -1.58
N GLY A 194 -5.46 13.65 -0.65
CA GLY A 194 -5.69 14.18 0.69
C GLY A 194 -4.76 13.58 1.75
N GLY A 195 -5.20 13.73 3.00
CA GLY A 195 -4.64 13.02 4.14
C GLY A 195 -5.30 11.66 4.33
N VAL A 196 -4.65 10.81 5.12
CA VAL A 196 -5.14 9.50 5.53
C VAL A 196 -5.23 9.48 7.06
N LEU A 197 -6.42 9.23 7.58
CA LEU A 197 -6.67 8.95 9.00
C LEU A 197 -6.65 7.46 9.29
N TYR A 198 -6.38 7.14 10.55
CA TYR A 198 -6.61 5.80 11.07
C TYR A 198 -8.09 5.63 11.41
N SER A 199 -8.72 4.60 10.85
CA SER A 199 -10.10 4.23 11.18
C SER A 199 -10.20 2.72 11.37
N SER A 200 -10.20 2.27 12.63
CA SER A 200 -10.29 0.84 12.99
C SER A 200 -9.27 -0.05 12.29
N GLY A 201 -8.04 0.44 12.08
CA GLY A 201 -6.98 -0.28 11.37
C GLY A 201 -6.93 -0.02 9.86
N PHE A 202 -7.90 0.68 9.30
CA PHE A 202 -7.97 0.96 7.87
C PHE A 202 -7.72 2.44 7.57
N PRO A 203 -7.11 2.77 6.42
CA PRO A 203 -6.95 4.14 5.97
C PRO A 203 -8.31 4.76 5.61
N ALA A 204 -8.59 5.94 6.13
CA ALA A 204 -9.75 6.74 5.74
C ALA A 204 -9.28 8.06 5.12
N HIS A 205 -9.79 8.39 3.94
CA HIS A 205 -9.45 9.64 3.27
C HIS A 205 -10.00 10.86 4.02
N ILE A 206 -9.21 11.92 4.12
CA ILE A 206 -9.64 13.22 4.63
C ILE A 206 -9.09 14.37 3.76
N ASN A 207 -9.92 15.37 3.50
CA ASN A 207 -9.47 16.64 2.95
C ASN A 207 -8.86 17.51 4.07
N HIS A 208 -7.63 17.21 4.49
CA HIS A 208 -7.02 17.88 5.65
C HIS A 208 -6.81 19.40 5.46
N PHE A 209 -6.62 19.83 4.21
CA PHE A 209 -6.28 21.23 3.90
C PHE A 209 -7.49 22.10 3.54
N THR A 210 -8.68 21.52 3.38
CA THR A 210 -9.92 22.29 3.26
C THR A 210 -10.43 22.59 4.68
N ALA A 211 -10.69 23.87 4.95
CA ALA A 211 -11.33 24.31 6.18
C ALA A 211 -12.81 23.89 6.21
#